data_AF-A0AAN0MG11-F1
#
_entry.id   AF-A0AAN0MG11-F1
#
_cell.length_a   1.000
_cell.length_b   1.000
_cell.length_c   1.000
_cell.angle_alpha   90.00
_cell.angle_beta   90.00
_cell.angle_gamma   90.00
#
_symmetry.space_group_name_H-M   'P 1'
#
loop_
_entity.id
_entity.type
_entity.pdbx_description
1 polymer ?
#
loop_
_entity_poly.entity_id
_entity_poly.type
_entity_poly.pdbx_seq_one_letter_code
_entity_poly.pdbx_strand_id
1 'polypeptide(L)'
;MTTSAYLVTGGAGRIGDDLVRGLADIGDVWEVVHRSPSRMPRSVKLNGDLGDAQTAIDVTSRFCEVATAESVTHIGIVHMATRGLSGSSLEQELALAVVAADRMIETVLALKRAHQSFSFVFTSSLAVETLPANGLAYVVGKACGETLIGFRARQADPSCGFCSVRIDRLRADPELVPATAGLVRKLVSDHVAASRGGLIRATPEYLWSMR
;
A
#
# COMPACT_ATOMS: atom_id res chain seq x y z
N MET A 1 -7.18 19.32 14.80
CA MET A 1 -7.70 18.37 13.80
C MET A 1 -6.50 17.62 13.24
N THR A 2 -6.55 16.29 13.15
CA THR A 2 -5.52 15.51 12.47
C THR A 2 -5.66 15.69 10.96
N THR A 3 -4.60 16.16 10.31
CA THR A 3 -4.47 16.25 8.85
C THR A 3 -3.70 15.03 8.37
N SER A 4 -4.17 14.42 7.28
CA SER A 4 -3.62 13.18 6.75
C SER A 4 -3.35 13.32 5.26
N ALA A 5 -2.25 12.73 4.80
CA ALA A 5 -1.95 12.57 3.38
C ALA A 5 -1.61 11.11 3.08
N TYR A 6 -2.08 10.61 1.94
CA TYR A 6 -2.00 9.22 1.55
C TYR A 6 -1.34 9.06 0.18
N LEU A 7 -0.36 8.16 0.08
CA LEU A 7 0.23 7.73 -1.18
C LEU A 7 -0.23 6.31 -1.53
N VAL A 8 -0.91 6.14 -2.67
CA VAL A 8 -1.37 4.84 -3.18
C VAL A 8 -0.54 4.44 -4.40
N THR A 9 0.11 3.28 -4.34
CA THR A 9 0.86 2.75 -5.50
C THR A 9 0.12 1.59 -6.14
N GLY A 10 0.16 1.50 -7.47
CA GLY A 10 -0.50 0.40 -8.18
C GLY A 10 -2.03 0.38 -8.02
N GLY A 11 -2.63 1.52 -7.69
CA GLY A 11 -4.08 1.68 -7.47
C GLY A 11 -4.97 1.55 -8.72
N ALA A 12 -4.44 1.04 -9.83
CA ALA A 12 -5.24 0.86 -11.03
C ALA A 12 -6.21 -0.33 -10.87
N GLY A 13 -7.51 -0.05 -11.02
CA GLY A 13 -8.58 -1.05 -10.93
C GLY A 13 -9.55 -0.80 -9.77
N ARG A 14 -10.62 -1.60 -9.69
CA ARG A 14 -11.79 -1.31 -8.83
C ARG A 14 -11.43 -1.11 -7.34
N ILE A 15 -10.52 -1.92 -6.79
CA ILE A 15 -10.11 -1.80 -5.37
C ILE A 15 -9.36 -0.48 -5.14
N GLY A 16 -8.45 -0.13 -6.04
CA GLY A 16 -7.69 1.11 -5.91
C GLY A 16 -8.56 2.34 -6.12
N ASP A 17 -9.50 2.31 -7.07
CA ASP A 17 -10.48 3.39 -7.25
C ASP A 17 -11.37 3.60 -6.01
N ASP A 18 -11.89 2.52 -5.41
CA ASP A 18 -12.70 2.60 -4.20
C ASP A 18 -11.88 3.03 -2.98
N LEU A 19 -10.63 2.58 -2.88
CA LEU A 19 -9.70 2.99 -1.83
C LEU A 19 -9.35 4.47 -1.93
N VAL A 20 -8.95 4.95 -3.12
CA VAL A 20 -8.63 6.36 -3.38
C VAL A 20 -9.82 7.24 -3.03
N ARG A 21 -11.04 6.83 -3.40
CA ARG A 21 -12.28 7.55 -3.04
C ARG A 21 -12.46 7.62 -1.52
N GLY A 22 -12.35 6.49 -0.83
CA GLY A 22 -12.53 6.45 0.62
C GLY A 22 -11.44 7.21 1.40
N LEU A 23 -10.21 7.25 0.89
CA LEU A 23 -9.12 8.04 1.49
C LEU A 23 -9.31 9.55 1.24
N ALA A 24 -9.83 9.94 0.07
CA ALA A 24 -10.09 11.34 -0.26
C ALA A 24 -11.17 11.98 0.62
N ASP A 25 -11.99 11.18 1.31
CA ASP A 25 -12.96 11.67 2.29
C ASP A 25 -12.32 12.03 3.64
N ILE A 26 -11.07 11.63 3.89
CA ILE A 26 -10.38 11.78 5.19
C ILE A 26 -8.97 12.38 5.10
N GLY A 27 -8.48 12.68 3.90
CA GLY A 27 -7.18 13.32 3.70
C GLY A 27 -6.83 13.49 2.22
N ASP A 28 -5.67 14.07 1.97
CA ASP A 28 -5.19 14.32 0.61
C ASP A 28 -4.60 13.04 0.00
N VAL A 29 -4.96 12.71 -1.24
CA VAL A 29 -4.58 11.44 -1.87
C VAL A 29 -3.71 11.67 -3.10
N TRP A 30 -2.56 11.00 -3.10
CA TRP A 30 -1.59 10.96 -4.17
C TRP A 30 -1.52 9.56 -4.74
N GLU A 31 -1.51 9.43 -6.05
CA GLU A 31 -1.54 8.13 -6.73
C GLU A 31 -0.37 7.99 -7.69
N VAL A 32 0.36 6.88 -7.57
CA VAL A 32 1.43 6.52 -8.52
C VAL A 32 0.85 5.66 -9.63
N VAL A 33 0.86 6.20 -10.84
CA VAL A 33 0.28 5.60 -12.04
C VAL A 33 1.37 5.21 -13.02
N HIS A 34 1.38 3.95 -13.47
CA HIS A 34 2.35 3.46 -14.45
C HIS A 34 1.77 3.23 -15.87
N ARG A 35 0.53 2.71 -16.01
CA ARG A 35 -0.02 2.31 -17.33
C ARG A 35 -1.47 2.70 -17.60
N SER A 36 -2.24 3.08 -16.58
CA SER A 36 -3.61 3.54 -16.76
C SER A 36 -3.97 4.44 -15.58
N PRO A 37 -4.17 5.76 -15.77
CA PRO A 37 -4.54 6.64 -14.69
C PRO A 37 -5.91 6.26 -14.14
N SER A 38 -6.07 6.30 -12.81
CA SER A 38 -7.40 6.33 -12.21
C SER A 38 -8.23 7.43 -12.87
N ARG A 39 -9.54 7.23 -12.99
CA ARG A 39 -10.47 8.23 -13.53
C ARG A 39 -10.85 9.30 -12.50
N MET A 40 -10.29 9.26 -11.29
CA MET A 40 -10.68 10.15 -10.20
C MET A 40 -10.05 11.56 -10.38
N PRO A 41 -10.84 12.65 -10.27
CA PRO A 41 -10.36 14.03 -10.41
C PRO A 41 -9.75 14.61 -9.13
N ARG A 42 -9.88 13.96 -7.97
CA ARG A 42 -9.44 14.47 -6.66
C ARG A 42 -8.06 13.95 -6.20
N SER A 43 -7.37 13.14 -7.00
CA SER A 43 -6.03 12.65 -6.68
C SER A 43 -4.94 13.35 -7.50
N VAL A 44 -3.80 13.61 -6.87
CA VAL A 44 -2.59 14.06 -7.58
C VAL A 44 -1.93 12.82 -8.20
N LYS A 45 -1.72 12.83 -9.52
CA LYS A 45 -1.14 11.70 -10.25
C LYS A 45 0.35 11.88 -10.44
N LEU A 46 1.12 10.90 -9.97
CA LEU A 46 2.55 10.79 -10.18
C LEU A 46 2.82 9.67 -11.17
N ASN A 47 3.41 9.99 -12.32
CA ASN A 47 3.84 8.97 -13.28
C ASN A 47 5.20 8.42 -12.86
N GLY A 48 5.34 7.10 -12.75
CA GLY A 48 6.62 6.47 -12.42
C GLY A 48 6.58 4.95 -12.48
N ASP A 49 7.66 4.33 -12.99
CA ASP A 49 7.88 2.90 -12.86
C ASP A 49 8.57 2.60 -11.52
N LEU A 50 7.79 2.11 -10.55
CA LEU A 50 8.32 1.72 -9.25
C LEU A 50 9.24 0.50 -9.30
N GLY A 51 9.40 -0.16 -10.46
CA GLY A 51 10.44 -1.16 -10.66
C GLY A 51 11.85 -0.56 -10.61
N ASP A 52 11.97 0.75 -10.83
CA ASP A 52 13.19 1.51 -10.57
C ASP A 52 13.19 2.07 -9.14
N ALA A 53 14.23 1.75 -8.39
CA ALA A 53 14.39 2.17 -7.00
C ALA A 53 14.49 3.70 -6.87
N GLN A 54 15.13 4.37 -7.83
CA GLN A 54 15.25 5.83 -7.79
C GLN A 54 13.89 6.49 -7.97
N THR A 55 13.09 5.99 -8.91
CA THR A 55 11.70 6.45 -9.09
C THR A 55 10.88 6.32 -7.79
N ALA A 56 11.02 5.22 -7.05
CA ALA A 56 10.34 5.06 -5.76
C ALA A 56 10.77 6.12 -4.73
N ILE A 57 12.06 6.46 -4.69
CA ILE A 57 12.62 7.52 -3.83
C ILE A 57 12.08 8.88 -4.24
N ASP A 58 12.12 9.23 -5.52
CA ASP A 58 11.75 10.56 -6.03
C ASP A 58 10.27 10.86 -5.79
N VAL A 59 9.41 9.87 -6.10
CA VAL A 59 7.96 9.95 -5.89
C VAL A 59 7.63 10.11 -4.41
N THR A 60 8.30 9.34 -3.53
CA THR A 60 8.04 9.40 -2.09
C THR A 60 8.57 10.68 -1.47
N SER A 61 9.75 11.14 -1.91
CA SER A 61 10.36 12.39 -1.45
C SER A 61 9.44 13.58 -1.76
N ARG A 62 8.97 13.67 -3.00
CA ARG A 62 8.03 14.71 -3.42
C ARG A 62 6.73 14.70 -2.60
N PHE A 63 6.20 13.51 -2.34
CA PHE A 63 5.01 13.35 -1.49
C PHE A 63 5.27 13.83 -0.05
N CYS A 64 6.40 13.44 0.55
CA CYS A 64 6.78 13.88 1.90
C CYS A 64 7.03 15.39 1.99
N GLU A 65 7.64 16.00 0.98
CA GLU A 65 7.87 17.45 0.92
C GLU A 65 6.55 18.22 0.97
N VAL A 66 5.56 17.81 0.18
CA VAL A 66 4.25 18.47 0.17
C VAL A 66 3.49 18.22 1.47
N ALA A 67 3.45 16.98 1.97
CA ALA A 67 2.82 16.68 3.25
C ALA A 67 3.43 17.51 4.40
N THR A 68 4.74 17.72 4.35
CA THR A 68 5.48 18.54 5.33
C THR A 68 5.15 20.03 5.21
N ALA A 69 5.02 20.55 3.99
CA ALA A 69 4.64 21.94 3.74
C ALA A 69 3.19 22.22 4.20
N GLU A 70 2.30 21.26 4.02
CA GLU A 70 0.87 21.34 4.40
C GLU A 70 0.63 21.02 5.88
N SER A 71 1.70 20.81 6.67
CA SER A 71 1.61 20.50 8.10
C SER A 71 0.73 19.27 8.39
N VAL A 72 0.83 18.26 7.52
CA VAL A 72 0.17 16.96 7.70
C VAL A 72 0.67 16.31 8.99
N THR A 73 -0.23 15.85 9.85
CA THR A 73 0.10 15.12 11.09
C THR A 73 0.27 13.62 10.89
N HIS A 74 -0.28 13.08 9.80
CA HIS A 74 -0.25 11.65 9.50
C HIS A 74 0.08 11.36 8.02
N ILE A 75 1.11 10.56 7.80
CA ILE A 75 1.53 10.09 6.48
C ILE A 75 1.12 8.62 6.35
N GLY A 76 0.28 8.31 5.37
CA GLY A 76 -0.12 6.94 5.06
C GLY A 76 0.36 6.50 3.68
N ILE A 77 0.86 5.27 3.56
CA ILE A 77 1.18 4.66 2.27
C ILE A 77 0.45 3.33 2.12
N VAL A 78 -0.23 3.16 0.99
CA VAL A 78 -0.78 1.87 0.57
C VAL A 78 -0.04 1.40 -0.67
N HIS A 79 0.73 0.33 -0.52
CA HIS A 79 1.52 -0.24 -1.60
C HIS A 79 0.79 -1.41 -2.26
N MET A 80 0.33 -1.21 -3.50
CA MET A 80 -0.39 -2.22 -4.30
C MET A 80 0.29 -2.56 -5.63
N ALA A 81 1.45 -1.98 -5.90
CA ALA A 81 2.16 -2.24 -7.14
C ALA A 81 2.49 -3.73 -7.33
N THR A 82 2.19 -4.23 -8.54
CA THR A 82 2.51 -5.58 -8.99
C THR A 82 2.47 -5.62 -10.52
N ARG A 83 3.20 -6.55 -11.15
CA ARG A 83 3.03 -6.88 -12.58
C ARG A 83 2.02 -8.00 -12.80
N GLY A 84 1.51 -8.61 -11.72
CA GLY A 84 0.43 -9.59 -11.74
C GLY A 84 0.89 -11.02 -11.95
N LEU A 85 -0.08 -11.94 -12.14
CA LEU A 85 0.16 -13.39 -12.20
C LEU A 85 0.75 -13.89 -13.52
N SER A 86 0.85 -13.07 -14.56
CA SER A 86 1.25 -13.52 -15.89
C SER A 86 2.31 -12.60 -16.48
N GLY A 87 3.47 -13.17 -16.84
CA GLY A 87 4.51 -12.47 -17.60
C GLY A 87 5.46 -11.59 -16.78
N SER A 88 5.44 -11.68 -15.44
CA SER A 88 6.39 -11.01 -14.56
C SER A 88 7.60 -11.91 -14.26
N SER A 89 8.82 -11.37 -14.39
CA SER A 89 10.00 -12.06 -13.86
C SER A 89 10.05 -11.98 -12.33
N LEU A 90 10.78 -12.90 -11.70
CA LEU A 90 11.03 -12.85 -10.26
C LEU A 90 11.70 -11.52 -9.85
N GLU A 91 12.67 -11.07 -10.63
CA GLU A 91 13.38 -9.80 -10.42
C GLU A 91 12.40 -8.61 -10.41
N GLN A 92 11.46 -8.57 -11.35
CA GLN A 92 10.47 -7.50 -11.42
C GLN A 92 9.52 -7.49 -10.21
N GLU A 93 9.06 -8.65 -9.76
CA GLU A 93 8.18 -8.74 -8.59
C GLU A 93 8.94 -8.41 -7.29
N LEU A 94 10.20 -8.81 -7.16
CA LEU A 94 11.05 -8.42 -6.02
C LEU A 94 11.40 -6.93 -6.03
N ALA A 95 11.67 -6.36 -7.19
CA ALA A 95 11.93 -4.93 -7.34
C ALA A 95 10.74 -4.11 -6.83
N LEU A 96 9.51 -4.50 -7.15
CA LEU A 96 8.31 -3.84 -6.65
C LEU A 96 8.02 -4.13 -5.19
N ALA A 97 7.92 -5.41 -4.83
CA ALA A 97 7.40 -5.83 -3.52
C ALA A 97 8.40 -5.62 -2.37
N VAL A 98 9.70 -5.61 -2.68
CA VAL A 98 10.77 -5.47 -1.68
C VAL A 98 11.51 -4.16 -1.89
N VAL A 99 12.18 -3.98 -3.02
CA VAL A 99 13.09 -2.84 -3.20
C VAL A 99 12.34 -1.52 -3.15
N ALA A 100 11.28 -1.37 -3.95
CA ALA A 100 10.49 -0.14 -3.96
C ALA A 100 9.82 0.10 -2.60
N ALA A 101 9.18 -0.91 -2.02
CA ALA A 101 8.55 -0.79 -0.70
C ALA A 101 9.56 -0.35 0.37
N ASP A 102 10.75 -0.93 0.40
CA ASP A 102 11.80 -0.60 1.35
C ASP A 102 12.31 0.84 1.15
N ARG A 103 12.54 1.26 -0.09
CA ARG A 103 12.95 2.64 -0.41
C ARG A 103 11.89 3.65 -0.01
N MET A 104 10.62 3.37 -0.27
CA MET A 104 9.52 4.25 0.16
C MET A 104 9.51 4.41 1.69
N ILE A 105 9.67 3.30 2.42
CA ILE A 105 9.71 3.32 3.90
C ILE A 105 10.88 4.15 4.40
N GLU A 106 12.09 3.88 3.93
CA GLU A 106 13.30 4.62 4.32
C GLU A 106 13.18 6.11 4.00
N THR A 107 12.64 6.47 2.83
CA THR A 107 12.43 7.87 2.44
C THR A 107 11.48 8.57 3.41
N VAL A 108 10.35 7.96 3.78
CA VAL A 108 9.44 8.57 4.77
C VAL A 108 10.12 8.70 6.13
N LEU A 109 10.82 7.67 6.59
CA LEU A 109 11.49 7.70 7.89
C LEU A 109 12.58 8.79 7.95
N ALA A 110 13.27 9.04 6.84
CA ALA A 110 14.28 10.09 6.73
C ALA A 110 13.69 11.50 6.66
N LEU A 111 12.51 11.67 6.05
CA LEU A 111 11.94 13.00 5.76
C LEU A 111 10.81 13.42 6.72
N LYS A 112 10.14 12.47 7.39
CA LYS A 112 9.05 12.81 8.31
C LYS A 112 9.58 13.62 9.49
N ARG A 113 8.78 14.59 9.94
CA ARG A 113 9.05 15.33 11.18
C ARG A 113 8.76 14.45 12.40
N ALA A 114 9.38 14.78 13.54
CA ALA A 114 9.24 14.00 14.77
C ALA A 114 7.79 13.87 15.29
N HIS A 115 6.96 14.89 15.06
CA HIS A 115 5.53 14.87 15.43
C HIS A 115 4.64 14.15 14.41
N GLN A 116 5.19 13.80 13.24
CA GLN A 116 4.44 13.12 12.20
C GLN A 116 4.43 11.63 12.46
N SER A 117 3.24 11.10 12.27
CA SER A 117 2.88 9.73 12.47
C SER A 117 2.87 9.02 11.10
N PHE A 118 3.35 7.78 11.00
CA PHE A 118 3.51 7.07 9.73
C PHE A 118 2.79 5.72 9.74
N SER A 119 2.12 5.36 8.63
CA SER A 119 1.58 4.02 8.44
C SER A 119 1.84 3.51 7.03
N PHE A 120 2.26 2.25 6.91
CA PHE A 120 2.51 1.57 5.65
C PHE A 120 1.72 0.27 5.58
N VAL A 121 0.82 0.18 4.60
CA VAL A 121 0.03 -1.02 4.31
C VAL A 121 0.50 -1.64 3.01
N PHE A 122 1.03 -2.85 3.08
CA PHE A 122 1.37 -3.66 1.92
C PHE A 122 0.19 -4.57 1.54
N THR A 123 -0.24 -4.50 0.28
CA THR A 123 -1.27 -5.41 -0.21
C THR A 123 -0.64 -6.66 -0.82
N SER A 124 -0.91 -7.77 -0.15
CA SER A 124 -0.49 -9.12 -0.52
C SER A 124 -1.67 -9.91 -1.08
N SER A 125 -1.49 -11.21 -1.28
CA SER A 125 -2.50 -12.09 -1.85
C SER A 125 -2.57 -13.43 -1.14
N LEU A 126 -3.78 -13.97 -1.00
CA LEU A 126 -3.98 -15.35 -0.54
C LEU A 126 -3.37 -16.39 -1.49
N ALA A 127 -3.05 -16.02 -2.74
CA ALA A 127 -2.33 -16.88 -3.67
C ALA A 127 -0.97 -17.36 -3.14
N VAL A 128 -0.40 -16.67 -2.14
CA VAL A 128 0.83 -17.09 -1.43
C VAL A 128 0.65 -18.46 -0.75
N GLU A 129 -0.58 -18.85 -0.44
CA GLU A 129 -0.90 -20.11 0.24
C GLU A 129 -1.15 -21.26 -0.74
N THR A 130 -1.49 -20.95 -2.00
CA THR A 130 -1.99 -21.95 -2.96
C THR A 130 -1.07 -22.18 -4.17
N LEU A 131 0.06 -21.45 -4.29
CA LEU A 131 1.10 -21.62 -5.33
C LEU A 131 0.53 -21.93 -6.74
N PRO A 132 -0.10 -20.94 -7.41
CA PRO A 132 -0.67 -21.18 -8.73
C PRO A 132 0.43 -21.53 -9.75
N ALA A 133 0.12 -22.50 -10.63
CA ALA A 133 1.06 -23.07 -11.61
C ALA A 133 1.85 -22.04 -12.45
N ASN A 134 1.30 -20.86 -12.71
CA ASN A 134 1.93 -19.82 -13.53
C ASN A 134 2.28 -18.52 -12.75
N GLY A 135 2.32 -18.55 -11.41
CA GLY A 135 2.45 -17.33 -10.60
C GLY A 135 3.57 -17.36 -9.55
N LEU A 136 4.60 -18.18 -9.74
CA LEU A 136 5.66 -18.33 -8.73
C LEU A 136 6.36 -16.99 -8.42
N ALA A 137 6.75 -16.23 -9.44
CA ALA A 137 7.38 -14.91 -9.27
C ALA A 137 6.51 -13.97 -8.42
N TYR A 138 5.21 -13.91 -8.73
CA TYR A 138 4.23 -13.12 -7.99
C TYR A 138 4.11 -13.57 -6.54
N VAL A 139 3.97 -14.88 -6.30
CA VAL A 139 3.86 -15.44 -4.94
C VAL A 139 5.11 -15.15 -4.11
N VAL A 140 6.30 -15.38 -4.69
CA VAL A 140 7.57 -15.10 -4.03
C VAL A 140 7.68 -13.61 -3.72
N GLY A 141 7.37 -12.72 -4.67
CA GLY A 141 7.35 -11.27 -4.45
C GLY A 141 6.44 -10.88 -3.28
N LYS A 142 5.21 -11.39 -3.25
CA LYS A 142 4.26 -11.12 -2.16
C LYS A 142 4.75 -11.64 -0.81
N ALA A 143 5.27 -12.88 -0.75
CA ALA A 143 5.83 -13.45 0.49
C ALA A 143 7.05 -12.68 1.01
N CYS A 144 7.95 -12.26 0.11
CA CYS A 144 9.11 -11.44 0.46
C CYS A 144 8.68 -10.06 0.95
N GLY A 145 7.70 -9.43 0.31
CA GLY A 145 7.12 -8.15 0.77
C GLY A 145 6.51 -8.27 2.17
N GLU A 146 5.70 -9.30 2.44
CA GLU A 146 5.18 -9.56 3.79
C GLU A 146 6.29 -9.71 4.83
N THR A 147 7.36 -10.42 4.47
CA THR A 147 8.52 -10.63 5.35
C THR A 147 9.22 -9.30 5.66
N LEU A 148 9.41 -8.45 4.64
CA LEU A 148 9.94 -7.09 4.81
C LEU A 148 9.09 -6.27 5.78
N ILE A 149 7.76 -6.24 5.58
CA ILE A 149 6.86 -5.48 6.45
C ILE A 149 6.90 -6.00 7.89
N GLY A 150 6.91 -7.32 8.07
CA GLY A 150 7.05 -7.92 9.39
C GLY A 150 8.39 -7.56 10.06
N PHE A 151 9.47 -7.47 9.29
CA PHE A 151 10.76 -7.01 9.78
C PHE A 151 10.75 -5.53 10.19
N ARG A 152 10.23 -4.64 9.32
CA ARG A 152 10.10 -3.20 9.60
C ARG A 152 9.24 -2.92 10.82
N ALA A 153 8.14 -3.67 10.98
CA ALA A 153 7.28 -3.55 12.15
C ALA A 153 7.99 -3.84 13.48
N ARG A 154 8.94 -4.77 13.51
CA ARG A 154 9.71 -5.10 14.74
C ARG A 154 10.75 -4.04 15.09
N GLN A 155 11.13 -3.21 14.14
CA GLN A 155 12.11 -2.14 14.32
C GLN A 155 11.47 -0.76 14.47
N ALA A 156 10.16 -0.66 14.23
CA ALA A 156 9.42 0.58 14.23
C ALA A 156 9.37 1.22 15.62
N ASP A 157 9.55 2.53 15.67
CA ASP A 157 9.17 3.31 16.84
C ASP A 157 7.63 3.39 16.96
N PRO A 158 7.07 3.76 18.13
CA PRO A 158 5.63 3.77 18.36
C PRO A 158 4.81 4.70 17.45
N SER A 159 5.44 5.67 16.76
CA SER A 159 4.78 6.56 15.79
C SER A 159 4.65 5.95 14.39
N CYS A 160 5.17 4.73 14.19
CA CYS A 160 5.19 4.05 12.90
C CYS A 160 4.39 2.74 12.95
N GLY A 161 3.49 2.57 12.00
CA GLY A 161 2.65 1.38 11.83
C GLY A 161 2.96 0.64 10.53
N PHE A 162 3.11 -0.68 10.61
CA PHE A 162 3.37 -1.53 9.43
C PHE A 162 2.41 -2.72 9.41
N CYS A 163 1.72 -2.94 8.28
CA CYS A 163 0.75 -4.01 8.14
C CYS A 163 0.78 -4.62 6.72
N SER A 164 0.55 -5.93 6.64
CA SER A 164 0.28 -6.62 5.37
C SER A 164 -1.14 -7.14 5.35
N VAL A 165 -1.84 -6.95 4.23
CA VAL A 165 -3.20 -7.45 4.02
C VAL A 165 -3.17 -8.46 2.88
N ARG A 166 -3.48 -9.73 3.14
CA ARG A 166 -3.68 -10.73 2.10
C ARG A 166 -5.09 -10.61 1.54
N ILE A 167 -5.17 -10.29 0.25
CA ILE A 167 -6.42 -10.14 -0.48
C ILE A 167 -6.65 -11.37 -1.37
N ASP A 168 -7.85 -11.94 -1.34
CA ASP A 168 -8.20 -13.05 -2.23
C ASP A 168 -8.38 -12.58 -3.69
N ARG A 169 -8.57 -13.51 -4.64
CA ARG A 169 -9.08 -13.24 -5.98
C ARG A 169 -10.49 -12.64 -5.91
N LEU A 170 -10.58 -11.36 -5.53
CA LEU A 170 -11.77 -10.51 -5.55
C LEU A 170 -12.39 -10.36 -6.94
N ARG A 171 -11.79 -10.96 -7.97
CA ARG A 171 -12.37 -11.05 -9.31
C ARG A 171 -13.68 -11.86 -9.31
N ALA A 172 -13.91 -12.72 -8.34
CA ALA A 172 -15.12 -13.55 -8.30
C ALA A 172 -16.34 -12.86 -7.67
N ASP A 173 -16.15 -11.93 -6.73
CA ASP A 173 -17.26 -11.26 -6.02
C ASP A 173 -17.08 -9.73 -6.02
N PRO A 174 -17.87 -8.99 -6.81
CA PRO A 174 -17.81 -7.53 -6.89
C PRO A 174 -18.22 -6.82 -5.59
N GLU A 175 -18.96 -7.48 -4.69
CA GLU A 175 -19.41 -6.88 -3.42
C GLU A 175 -18.30 -6.83 -2.36
N LEU A 176 -17.23 -7.62 -2.53
CA LEU A 176 -16.09 -7.63 -1.62
C LEU A 176 -15.10 -6.50 -1.88
N VAL A 177 -15.20 -5.82 -3.03
CA VAL A 177 -14.31 -4.71 -3.41
C VAL A 177 -14.43 -3.53 -2.44
N PRO A 178 -15.63 -2.98 -2.14
CA PRO A 178 -15.77 -1.87 -1.20
C PRO A 178 -15.38 -2.25 0.22
N ALA A 179 -15.66 -3.48 0.65
CA ALA A 179 -15.28 -3.97 1.98
C ALA A 179 -13.76 -4.06 2.15
N THR A 180 -13.06 -4.54 1.11
CA THR A 180 -11.59 -4.60 1.10
C THR A 180 -10.98 -3.20 1.12
N ALA A 181 -11.50 -2.27 0.30
CA ALA A 181 -11.07 -0.88 0.31
C ALA A 181 -11.31 -0.22 1.68
N GLY A 182 -12.45 -0.48 2.31
CA GLY A 182 -12.79 -0.02 3.66
C GLY A 182 -11.83 -0.55 4.73
N LEU A 183 -11.46 -1.83 4.67
CA LEU A 183 -10.45 -2.42 5.55
C LEU A 183 -9.09 -1.74 5.39
N VAL A 184 -8.60 -1.64 4.16
CA VAL A 184 -7.28 -1.03 3.88
C VAL A 184 -7.26 0.44 4.31
N ARG A 185 -8.34 1.18 4.03
CA ARG A 185 -8.53 2.56 4.52
C ARG A 185 -8.42 2.62 6.04
N LYS A 186 -9.18 1.79 6.76
CA LYS A 186 -9.18 1.75 8.22
C LYS A 186 -7.78 1.47 8.77
N LEU A 187 -7.07 0.51 8.18
CA LEU A 187 -5.72 0.13 8.61
C LEU A 187 -4.70 1.23 8.40
N VAL A 188 -4.79 1.99 7.31
CA VAL A 188 -3.89 3.11 7.06
C VAL A 188 -4.29 4.35 7.86
N SER A 189 -5.58 4.57 8.17
CA SER A 189 -6.04 5.76 8.89
C SER A 189 -5.95 5.68 10.42
N ASP A 190 -6.20 4.50 11.01
CA ASP A 190 -6.43 4.38 12.45
C ASP A 190 -5.16 4.52 13.29
N HIS A 191 -3.97 4.59 12.69
CA HIS A 191 -2.65 4.73 13.33
C HIS A 191 -2.26 3.58 14.30
N VAL A 192 -3.22 2.86 14.86
CA VAL A 192 -3.11 2.02 16.07
C VAL A 192 -3.07 0.52 15.75
N ALA A 193 -3.70 0.06 14.66
CA ALA A 193 -3.78 -1.37 14.37
C ALA A 193 -2.45 -1.99 13.88
N ALA A 194 -1.48 -1.16 13.50
CA ALA A 194 -0.26 -1.59 12.84
C ALA A 194 0.99 -1.61 13.76
N SER A 195 0.82 -1.36 15.05
CA SER A 195 1.88 -1.37 16.06
C SER A 195 2.51 -2.75 16.35
N ARG A 196 2.16 -3.80 15.58
CA ARG A 196 2.67 -5.18 15.77
C ARG A 196 2.95 -5.99 14.50
N GLY A 197 3.12 -5.36 13.33
CA GLY A 197 3.44 -6.11 12.11
C GLY A 197 2.37 -7.12 11.72
N GLY A 198 1.11 -6.73 11.92
CA GLY A 198 -0.03 -7.61 11.74
C GLY A 198 -0.14 -8.06 10.28
N LEU A 199 -0.25 -9.37 10.09
CA LEU A 199 -0.71 -9.97 8.84
C LEU A 199 -2.22 -10.20 8.96
N ILE A 200 -2.99 -9.47 8.17
CA ILE A 200 -4.46 -9.59 8.14
C ILE A 200 -4.85 -10.41 6.91
N ARG A 201 -5.67 -11.44 7.14
CA ARG A 201 -6.26 -12.25 6.08
C ARG A 201 -7.65 -11.69 5.77
N ALA A 202 -7.79 -10.99 4.64
CA ALA A 202 -9.07 -10.47 4.18
C ALA A 202 -9.85 -11.55 3.40
N THR A 203 -10.22 -12.63 4.09
CA THR A 203 -11.11 -13.65 3.49
C THR A 203 -12.51 -13.07 3.33
N PRO A 204 -13.36 -13.63 2.43
CA PRO A 204 -14.75 -13.21 2.33
C PRO A 204 -15.44 -13.18 3.70
N GLU A 205 -15.37 -14.26 4.49
CA GLU A 205 -16.03 -14.38 5.79
C GLU A 205 -15.62 -13.24 6.74
N TYR A 206 -14.33 -12.91 6.77
CA TYR A 206 -13.82 -11.78 7.54
C TYR A 206 -14.41 -10.45 7.06
N LEU A 207 -14.41 -10.21 5.74
CA LEU A 207 -14.96 -9.00 5.14
C LEU A 207 -16.47 -8.85 5.39
N TRP A 208 -17.23 -9.94 5.33
CA TRP A 208 -18.67 -9.95 5.64
C TRP A 208 -18.94 -9.62 7.11
N SER A 209 -18.10 -10.09 8.04
CA SER A 209 -18.24 -9.79 9.47
C SER A 209 -18.00 -8.34 9.86
N MET A 210 -17.42 -7.52 8.96
CA MET A 210 -17.17 -6.09 9.21
C MET A 210 -18.30 -5.18 8.72
N ARG A 211 -19.35 -5.73 8.11
CA ARG A 211 -20.53 -4.98 7.67
C ARG A 211 -21.51 -4.70 8.80
#